data_AF-A0A9P9SZI1-F1
#
_entry.id   AF-A0A9P9SZI1-F1
#
_cell.length_a   1.000
_cell.length_b   1.000
_cell.length_c   1.000
_cell.angle_alpha   90.00
_cell.angle_beta   90.00
_cell.angle_gamma   90.00
#
_symmetry.space_group_name_H-M   'P 1'
#
loop_
_entity.id
_entity.type
_entity.pdbx_description
1 polymer ?
#
loop_
_entity_poly.entity_id
_entity_poly.type
_entity_poly.pdbx_seq_one_letter_code
_entity_poly.pdbx_strand_id
1 'polypeptide(L)'
;STVSNGLPDEVITCLQNARFLHLATCSGNVPHVSLMNYTYLPSTPYCQTPIIIMTTPSSSRKTLNLESNSRVSLLVHDWISHRPPTLNQAGRSPSPTRSAPRSGSLAELLLGMNTASLSRISTTINGTAELVPSGSQEEDWYKAQHLANNTFGPSGENVYSSSPVEGGLW
;
A
#
# COMPACT_ATOMS: atom_id res chain seq x y z
N SER A 1 1.39 30.51 14.21
CA SER A 1 1.54 29.06 13.97
C SER A 1 0.78 28.69 12.71
N THR A 2 1.47 28.57 11.58
CA THR A 2 0.85 28.18 10.31
C THR A 2 0.65 26.67 10.33
N VAL A 3 -0.54 26.24 10.74
CA VAL A 3 -0.94 24.84 10.61
C VAL A 3 -1.03 24.54 9.13
N SER A 4 -0.09 23.78 8.59
CA SER A 4 -0.17 23.25 7.24
C SER A 4 -1.42 22.37 7.15
N ASN A 5 -2.39 22.76 6.32
CA ASN A 5 -3.67 22.05 6.13
C ASN A 5 -3.54 20.69 5.40
N GLY A 6 -2.33 20.13 5.31
CA GLY A 6 -2.02 18.92 4.56
C GLY A 6 -1.23 17.91 5.40
N LEU A 7 -1.20 16.67 4.92
CA LEU A 7 -0.35 15.64 5.50
C LEU A 7 1.13 16.08 5.42
N PRO A 8 1.96 15.80 6.43
CA PRO A 8 3.40 16.06 6.36
C PRO A 8 4.05 15.34 5.16
N ASP A 9 5.07 15.94 4.57
CA ASP A 9 5.76 15.42 3.38
C ASP A 9 6.29 13.99 3.57
N GLU A 10 6.74 13.66 4.78
CA GLU A 10 7.20 12.32 5.12
C GLU A 10 6.06 11.29 5.01
N VAL A 11 4.84 11.64 5.44
CA VAL A 11 3.66 10.79 5.36
C VAL A 11 3.23 10.61 3.90
N ILE A 12 3.27 11.68 3.10
CA ILE A 12 3.00 11.61 1.66
C ILE A 12 4.01 10.69 0.97
N THR A 13 5.30 10.85 1.31
CA THR A 13 6.38 10.00 0.79
C THR A 13 6.17 8.54 1.18
N CYS A 14 5.73 8.27 2.42
CA CYS A 14 5.38 6.93 2.86
C CYS A 14 4.21 6.36 2.04
N LEU A 15 3.14 7.14 1.85
CA LEU A 15 1.97 6.75 1.07
C LEU A 15 2.29 6.51 -0.42
N GLN A 16 3.28 7.19 -0.98
CA GLN A 16 3.71 6.98 -2.36
C GLN A 16 4.59 5.75 -2.55
N ASN A 17 5.32 5.33 -1.51
CA ASN A 17 6.29 4.23 -1.60
C ASN A 17 5.77 2.90 -1.02
N ALA A 18 4.84 2.94 -0.07
CA ALA A 18 4.29 1.73 0.52
C ALA A 18 3.33 1.04 -0.46
N ARG A 19 3.42 -0.29 -0.54
CA ARG A 19 2.54 -1.10 -1.41
C ARG A 19 1.19 -1.39 -0.75
N PHE A 20 1.18 -1.52 0.57
CA PHE A 20 0.02 -1.88 1.34
C PHE A 20 -0.12 -0.97 2.55
N LEU A 21 -1.34 -0.80 3.02
CA LEU A 21 -1.65 -0.22 4.31
C LEU A 21 -2.59 -1.12 5.09
N HIS A 22 -2.69 -0.89 6.39
CA HIS A 22 -3.67 -1.57 7.23
C HIS A 22 -4.89 -0.67 7.41
N LEU A 23 -6.06 -1.17 7.02
CA LEU A 23 -7.35 -0.55 7.28
C LEU A 23 -7.95 -1.14 8.55
N ALA A 24 -8.14 -0.31 9.56
CA ALA A 24 -8.90 -0.64 10.77
C ALA A 24 -10.32 -0.10 10.67
N THR A 25 -11.29 -0.98 10.93
CA THR A 25 -12.74 -0.72 10.95
C THR A 25 -13.31 -1.25 12.27
N CYS A 26 -14.50 -0.79 12.66
CA CYS A 26 -15.16 -1.28 13.88
C CYS A 26 -16.68 -1.29 13.69
N SER A 27 -17.34 -2.39 14.09
CA SER A 27 -18.79 -2.47 14.18
C SER A 27 -19.18 -3.14 15.49
N GLY A 28 -20.17 -2.59 16.20
CA GLY A 28 -20.61 -3.12 17.49
C GLY A 28 -19.50 -3.27 18.55
N ASN A 29 -18.54 -2.34 18.59
CA ASN A 29 -17.33 -2.39 19.44
C ASN A 29 -16.41 -3.61 19.16
N VAL A 30 -16.56 -4.26 18.02
CA VAL A 30 -15.67 -5.32 17.55
C VAL A 30 -14.71 -4.74 16.51
N PRO A 31 -13.42 -4.56 16.83
CA PRO A 31 -12.43 -4.05 15.88
C PRO A 31 -12.08 -5.10 14.84
N HIS A 32 -11.74 -4.63 13.64
CA HIS A 32 -11.32 -5.48 12.54
C HIS A 32 -10.24 -4.77 11.71
N VAL A 33 -9.12 -5.46 11.48
CA VAL A 33 -7.99 -4.94 10.70
C VAL A 33 -7.84 -5.75 9.42
N SER A 34 -7.46 -5.08 8.34
CA SER A 34 -7.24 -5.70 7.03
C SER A 34 -6.05 -5.09 6.33
N LEU A 35 -5.23 -5.91 5.69
CA LEU A 35 -4.22 -5.44 4.74
C LEU A 35 -4.90 -5.08 3.42
N MET A 36 -4.60 -3.90 2.87
CA MET A 36 -5.26 -3.36 1.67
C MET A 36 -4.24 -2.92 0.64
N ASN A 37 -4.48 -3.29 -0.62
CA ASN A 37 -3.96 -2.51 -1.75
C ASN A 37 -4.64 -1.16 -1.72
N TYR A 38 -3.88 -0.10 -1.99
CA TYR A 38 -4.42 1.24 -2.04
C TYR A 38 -3.82 2.05 -3.17
N THR A 39 -4.41 3.20 -3.44
CA THR A 39 -3.86 4.20 -4.34
C THR A 39 -4.04 5.56 -3.68
N TYR A 40 -2.93 6.24 -3.41
CA TYR A 40 -2.96 7.62 -2.95
C TYR A 40 -2.95 8.56 -4.16
N LEU A 41 -3.92 9.48 -4.20
CA LEU A 41 -3.98 10.53 -5.21
C LEU A 41 -4.05 11.89 -4.51
N PRO A 42 -3.17 12.85 -4.84
CA PRO A 42 -3.17 14.17 -4.21
C PRO A 42 -4.39 15.02 -4.60
N SER A 43 -4.98 14.75 -5.78
CA SER A 43 -6.23 15.35 -6.26
C SER A 43 -6.81 14.49 -7.38
N THR A 44 -8.10 14.68 -7.66
CA THR A 44 -8.85 13.97 -8.70
C THR A 44 -9.85 14.92 -9.37
N PRO A 45 -10.43 14.56 -10.52
CA PRO A 45 -11.49 15.37 -11.14
C PRO A 45 -12.72 15.58 -10.25
N TYR A 46 -12.97 14.65 -9.31
CA TYR A 46 -14.13 14.67 -8.41
C TYR A 46 -13.82 15.28 -7.04
N CYS A 47 -12.56 15.23 -6.60
CA CYS A 47 -12.13 15.71 -5.28
C CYS A 47 -10.79 16.44 -5.38
N GLN A 48 -10.76 17.70 -4.94
CA GLN A 48 -9.56 18.56 -4.98
C GLN A 48 -8.62 18.37 -3.79
N THR A 49 -9.00 17.54 -2.81
CA THR A 49 -8.15 17.18 -1.67
C THR A 49 -7.53 15.80 -1.85
N PRO A 50 -6.43 15.48 -1.14
CA PRO A 50 -5.83 14.16 -1.22
C PRO A 50 -6.80 13.05 -0.78
N ILE A 51 -6.82 11.95 -1.53
CA ILE A 51 -7.66 10.78 -1.24
C ILE A 51 -6.85 9.49 -1.29
N ILE A 52 -7.35 8.48 -0.59
CA ILE A 52 -6.84 7.12 -0.62
C ILE A 52 -7.97 6.22 -1.14
N ILE A 53 -7.74 5.61 -2.29
CA ILE A 53 -8.67 4.69 -2.93
C ILE A 53 -8.30 3.26 -2.52
N MET A 54 -9.31 2.47 -2.16
CA MET A 54 -9.20 1.04 -1.91
C MET A 54 -10.38 0.34 -2.58
N THR A 55 -10.19 -0.94 -2.94
CA THR A 55 -11.27 -1.78 -3.44
C THR A 55 -11.53 -2.93 -2.47
N THR A 56 -12.79 -3.31 -2.31
CA THR A 56 -13.19 -4.38 -1.41
C THR A 56 -14.44 -5.10 -1.94
N PRO A 57 -14.55 -6.44 -1.81
CA PRO A 57 -15.77 -7.15 -2.14
C PRO A 57 -16.94 -6.72 -1.26
N SER A 58 -18.14 -6.64 -1.82
CA SER A 58 -19.36 -6.22 -1.09
C SER A 58 -19.68 -7.13 0.10
N SER A 59 -19.42 -8.43 -0.02
CA SER A 59 -19.66 -9.42 1.03
C SER A 59 -18.62 -9.44 2.16
N SER A 60 -17.56 -8.63 2.07
CA SER A 60 -16.48 -8.66 3.05
C SER A 60 -16.88 -8.00 4.38
N ARG A 61 -16.29 -8.48 5.48
CA ARG A 61 -16.53 -7.90 6.82
C ARG A 61 -16.22 -6.41 6.89
N LYS A 62 -15.18 -5.94 6.19
CA LYS A 62 -14.83 -4.51 6.16
C LYS A 62 -15.90 -3.67 5.44
N THR A 63 -16.52 -4.17 4.37
CA THR A 63 -17.62 -3.46 3.70
C THR A 63 -18.83 -3.33 4.61
N LEU A 64 -19.24 -4.43 5.24
CA LEU A 64 -20.34 -4.40 6.22
C LEU A 64 -20.04 -3.45 7.39
N ASN A 65 -18.80 -3.45 7.89
CA ASN A 65 -18.39 -2.51 8.93
C ASN A 65 -18.50 -1.06 8.45
N LEU A 66 -18.03 -0.76 7.24
CA LEU A 66 -18.06 0.59 6.63
C LEU A 66 -19.48 1.11 6.41
N GLU A 67 -20.40 0.24 6.00
CA GLU A 67 -21.83 0.58 5.87
C GLU A 67 -22.45 0.95 7.22
N SER A 68 -22.05 0.28 8.30
CA SER A 68 -22.54 0.57 9.66
C SER A 68 -21.82 1.74 10.36
N ASN A 69 -20.54 1.96 10.04
CA ASN A 69 -19.67 2.93 10.68
C ASN A 69 -18.54 3.33 9.73
N SER A 70 -18.63 4.55 9.21
CA SER A 70 -17.65 5.11 8.28
C SER A 70 -16.33 5.51 8.93
N ARG A 71 -16.20 5.52 10.27
CA ARG A 71 -14.96 5.91 10.95
C ARG A 71 -13.91 4.82 10.82
N VAL A 72 -12.74 5.21 10.29
CA VAL A 72 -11.63 4.30 10.02
C VAL A 72 -10.32 4.86 10.53
N SER A 73 -9.36 3.97 10.72
CA SER A 73 -7.97 4.29 11.01
C SER A 73 -7.09 3.53 10.02
N LEU A 74 -6.20 4.24 9.34
CA LEU A 74 -5.22 3.68 8.42
C LEU A 74 -3.86 3.66 9.09
N LEU A 75 -3.15 2.54 9.02
CA LEU A 75 -1.75 2.45 9.41
C LEU A 75 -0.91 2.18 8.17
N VAL A 76 -0.05 3.13 7.83
CA VAL A 76 0.95 3.00 6.76
C VAL A 76 2.34 3.02 7.38
N HIS A 77 3.24 2.26 6.80
CA HIS A 77 4.62 2.16 7.26
C HIS A 77 5.56 1.83 6.09
N ASP A 78 6.83 2.16 6.25
CA ASP A 78 7.85 2.00 5.21
C ASP A 78 8.70 0.71 5.29
N TRP A 79 8.37 -0.27 6.16
CA TRP A 79 9.19 -1.48 6.27
C TRP A 79 9.12 -2.37 5.01
N ILE A 80 10.18 -2.24 4.21
CA ILE A 80 10.72 -3.16 3.22
C ILE A 80 9.70 -3.71 2.19
N SER A 81 9.33 -2.85 1.24
CA SER A 81 9.14 -3.26 -0.16
C SER A 81 10.11 -2.49 -1.04
N HIS A 82 11.42 -2.61 -0.76
CA HIS A 82 12.40 -2.15 -1.73
C HIS A 82 12.25 -3.03 -2.98
N ARG A 83 11.66 -2.48 -4.05
CA ARG A 83 12.20 -2.79 -5.38
C ARG A 83 13.71 -2.61 -5.25
N PRO A 84 14.55 -3.58 -5.63
CA PRO A 84 15.96 -3.30 -5.82
C PRO A 84 16.06 -2.03 -6.69
N PRO A 85 16.90 -1.04 -6.32
CA PRO A 85 17.04 0.20 -7.07
C PRO A 85 17.80 -0.01 -8.39
N THR A 86 17.45 -1.04 -9.18
CA THR A 86 18.16 -1.43 -10.41
C THR A 86 17.30 -1.40 -11.67
N LEU A 87 16.06 -0.89 -11.64
CA LEU A 87 15.17 -0.93 -12.81
C LEU A 87 14.60 0.42 -13.26
N ASN A 88 15.28 1.54 -12.98
CA ASN A 88 14.93 2.86 -13.52
C ASN A 88 16.17 3.70 -13.93
N GLN A 89 17.12 3.10 -14.65
CA GLN A 89 18.02 3.86 -15.53
C GLN A 89 17.89 3.33 -16.96
N ALA A 90 16.93 3.89 -17.69
CA ALA A 90 17.00 3.93 -19.14
C ALA A 90 18.09 4.95 -19.53
N GLY A 91 19.16 4.48 -20.18
CA GLY A 91 20.07 5.32 -20.97
C GLY A 91 21.44 5.65 -20.35
N ARG A 92 22.40 4.71 -20.44
CA ARG A 92 23.81 4.99 -20.82
C ARG A 92 24.59 3.68 -21.09
N SER A 93 24.95 3.45 -22.36
CA SER A 93 25.95 2.46 -22.83
C SER A 93 27.39 2.91 -22.51
N PRO A 94 28.45 2.18 -22.95
CA PRO A 94 28.85 0.78 -22.71
C PRO A 94 30.10 0.72 -21.77
N SER A 95 30.55 -0.49 -21.40
CA SER A 95 31.62 -0.82 -20.42
C SER A 95 32.93 0.00 -20.49
N PRO A 96 33.75 -0.02 -19.39
CA PRO A 96 34.90 -0.91 -19.47
C PRO A 96 35.17 -1.76 -18.21
N THR A 97 35.84 -2.88 -18.45
CA THR A 97 36.41 -3.85 -17.52
C THR A 97 37.18 -3.20 -16.36
N ARG A 98 36.70 -3.37 -15.12
CA ARG A 98 37.55 -3.29 -13.92
C ARG A 98 37.10 -4.34 -12.91
N SER A 99 38.05 -5.19 -12.54
CA SER A 99 37.98 -6.16 -11.45
C SER A 99 37.51 -5.51 -10.15
N ALA A 100 36.23 -5.65 -9.82
CA ALA A 100 35.74 -5.32 -8.49
C ALA A 100 36.10 -6.48 -7.53
N PRO A 101 36.59 -6.19 -6.31
CA PRO A 101 36.76 -7.24 -5.31
C PRO A 101 35.38 -7.82 -5.01
N ARG A 102 35.29 -9.15 -4.92
CA ARG A 102 34.06 -9.83 -4.51
C ARG A 102 33.78 -9.44 -3.05
N SER A 103 33.04 -8.36 -2.83
CA SER A 103 32.50 -7.97 -1.54
C SER A 103 31.68 -9.14 -1.03
N GLY A 104 32.21 -9.89 -0.06
CA GLY A 104 31.60 -11.13 0.41
C GLY A 104 30.25 -10.91 1.08
N SER A 105 29.57 -12.02 1.36
CA SER A 105 28.28 -12.15 2.06
C SER A 105 28.09 -11.21 3.27
N LEU A 106 29.18 -10.81 3.95
CA LEU A 106 29.16 -9.84 5.05
C LEU A 106 28.90 -8.40 4.60
N ALA A 107 29.45 -7.93 3.48
CA ALA A 107 29.19 -6.59 2.98
C ALA A 107 27.73 -6.45 2.51
N GLU A 108 27.20 -7.51 1.89
CA GLU A 108 25.80 -7.60 1.48
C GLU A 108 24.86 -7.71 2.70
N LEU A 109 25.24 -8.47 3.73
CA LEU A 109 24.53 -8.53 5.01
C LEU A 109 24.53 -7.18 5.73
N LEU A 110 25.68 -6.51 5.85
CA LEU A 110 25.79 -5.20 6.50
C LEU A 110 25.00 -4.13 5.74
N LEU A 111 25.02 -4.18 4.41
CA LEU A 111 24.17 -3.32 3.58
C LEU A 111 22.69 -3.62 3.85
N GLY A 112 22.29 -4.90 3.84
CA GLY A 112 20.92 -5.34 4.15
C GLY A 112 20.46 -4.93 5.56
N MET A 113 21.31 -5.06 6.57
CA MET A 113 21.04 -4.64 7.95
C MET A 113 20.89 -3.11 8.07
N ASN A 114 21.77 -2.35 7.43
CA ASN A 114 21.68 -0.89 7.39
C ASN A 114 20.38 -0.45 6.69
N THR A 115 20.01 -1.08 5.57
CA THR A 115 18.75 -0.80 4.87
C THR A 115 17.52 -1.17 5.71
N ALA A 116 17.53 -2.31 6.40
CA ALA A 116 16.43 -2.73 7.28
C ALA A 116 16.23 -1.78 8.48
N SER A 117 17.32 -1.17 8.97
CA SER A 117 17.30 -0.24 10.10
C SER A 117 16.90 1.20 9.72
N LEU A 118 16.73 1.49 8.42
CA LEU A 118 16.36 2.81 7.90
C LEU A 118 14.85 3.01 7.72
N SER A 119 14.02 1.99 7.94
CA SER A 119 12.56 2.12 8.02
C SER A 119 12.23 2.99 9.23
N ARG A 120 11.78 4.22 8.98
CA ARG A 120 11.69 5.29 9.99
C ARG A 120 10.28 5.86 10.14
N ILE A 121 9.40 5.63 9.16
CA ILE A 121 8.07 6.21 9.21
C ILE A 121 6.99 5.14 9.31
N SER A 122 6.27 5.20 10.44
CA SER A 122 4.98 4.57 10.61
C SER A 122 4.01 5.63 11.09
N THR A 123 2.86 5.74 10.42
CA THR A 123 1.88 6.78 10.71
C THR A 123 0.48 6.21 10.69
N THR A 124 -0.31 6.62 11.69
CA THR A 124 -1.74 6.36 11.75
C THR A 124 -2.51 7.58 11.28
N ILE A 125 -3.40 7.37 10.30
CA ILE A 125 -4.27 8.41 9.72
C ILE A 125 -5.71 8.04 10.06
N ASN A 126 -6.37 8.87 10.87
CA ASN A 126 -7.79 8.69 11.18
C ASN A 126 -8.63 9.44 10.14
N GLY A 127 -9.78 8.88 9.76
CA GLY A 127 -10.66 9.51 8.79
C GLY A 127 -12.04 8.88 8.72
N THR A 128 -12.80 9.35 7.74
CA THR A 128 -14.09 8.78 7.35
C THR A 128 -13.97 8.21 5.95
N ALA A 129 -14.39 6.96 5.78
CA ALA A 129 -14.44 6.32 4.47
C ALA A 129 -15.83 6.48 3.85
N GLU A 130 -15.87 6.62 2.54
CA GLU A 130 -17.09 6.75 1.75
C GLU A 130 -17.12 5.67 0.67
N LEU A 131 -18.28 5.05 0.47
CA LEU A 131 -18.51 4.10 -0.61
C LEU A 131 -18.98 4.88 -1.83
N VAL A 132 -18.22 4.77 -2.92
CA VAL A 132 -18.54 5.43 -4.18
C VAL A 132 -19.78 4.76 -4.79
N PRO A 133 -20.78 5.53 -5.27
CA PRO A 133 -22.01 4.97 -5.83
C PRO A 133 -21.73 4.02 -7.00
N SER A 134 -22.34 2.84 -6.96
CA SER A 134 -22.18 1.83 -8.01
C SER A 134 -22.73 2.29 -9.37
N GLY A 135 -21.98 2.05 -10.44
CA GLY A 135 -22.33 2.43 -11.80
C GLY A 135 -22.11 3.91 -12.13
N SER A 136 -21.47 4.66 -11.23
CA SER A 136 -21.08 6.05 -11.49
C SER A 136 -19.81 6.15 -12.33
N GLN A 137 -19.67 7.23 -13.10
CA GLN A 137 -18.42 7.51 -13.83
C GLN A 137 -17.22 7.68 -12.88
N GLU A 138 -17.49 8.19 -11.67
CA GLU A 138 -16.50 8.32 -10.60
C GLU A 138 -15.96 6.96 -10.15
N GLU A 139 -16.85 5.98 -9.94
CA GLU A 139 -16.48 4.61 -9.61
C GLU A 139 -15.57 4.00 -10.68
N ASP A 140 -15.96 4.11 -11.95
CA ASP A 140 -15.19 3.56 -13.07
C ASP A 140 -13.80 4.22 -13.19
N TRP A 141 -13.75 5.55 -13.01
CA TRP A 141 -12.49 6.29 -13.05
C TRP A 141 -11.57 5.90 -11.90
N TYR A 142 -12.09 5.83 -10.67
CA TYR A 142 -11.31 5.40 -9.51
C TYR A 142 -10.84 3.95 -9.62
N LYS A 143 -11.66 3.03 -10.11
CA LYS A 143 -11.25 1.65 -10.40
C LYS A 143 -10.13 1.60 -11.42
N ALA A 144 -10.23 2.37 -12.51
CA ALA A 144 -9.19 2.41 -13.54
C ALA A 144 -7.86 2.94 -12.99
N GLN A 145 -7.89 4.03 -12.21
CA GLN A 145 -6.69 4.55 -11.54
C GLN A 145 -6.10 3.55 -10.54
N HIS A 146 -6.96 2.91 -9.75
CA HIS A 146 -6.51 1.94 -8.76
C HIS A 146 -5.85 0.72 -9.41
N LEU A 147 -6.44 0.21 -10.49
CA LEU A 147 -5.90 -0.91 -11.28
C LEU A 147 -4.58 -0.55 -11.97
N ALA A 148 -4.48 0.64 -12.57
CA ALA A 148 -3.26 1.11 -13.22
C ALA A 148 -2.08 1.18 -12.22
N ASN A 149 -2.35 1.68 -11.01
CA ASN A 149 -1.36 1.80 -9.94
C ASN A 149 -1.09 0.47 -9.19
N ASN A 150 -1.99 -0.51 -9.31
CA ASN A 150 -1.85 -1.85 -8.73
C ASN A 150 -1.83 -2.91 -9.83
N THR A 151 -1.01 -2.71 -10.87
CA THR A 151 -0.84 -3.68 -11.94
C THR A 151 -0.14 -4.93 -11.38
N PHE A 152 -0.94 -5.95 -11.09
CA PHE A 152 -0.46 -7.29 -10.77
C PHE A 152 0.29 -7.85 -11.98
N GLY A 153 1.63 -7.71 -12.00
CA GLY A 153 2.42 -8.68 -12.73
C GLY A 153 2.16 -10.07 -12.14
N PRO A 154 2.32 -11.18 -12.89
CA PRO A 154 2.23 -12.52 -12.34
C PRO A 154 3.45 -12.80 -11.44
N SER A 155 3.54 -12.10 -10.31
CA SER A 155 4.39 -12.50 -9.19
C SER A 155 3.65 -13.63 -8.48
N GLY A 156 4.28 -14.81 -8.38
CA GLY A 156 3.71 -16.07 -7.88
C GLY A 156 3.18 -16.04 -6.44
N GLU A 157 2.12 -15.28 -6.20
CA GLU A 157 1.43 -15.09 -4.92
C GLU A 157 0.41 -16.20 -4.64
N ASN A 158 0.67 -17.44 -5.09
CA ASN A 158 -0.09 -18.62 -4.67
C ASN A 158 0.45 -19.26 -3.37
N VAL A 159 1.38 -18.60 -2.67
CA VAL A 159 2.11 -19.20 -1.53
C VAL A 159 1.61 -18.74 -0.15
N TYR A 160 0.76 -17.72 -0.05
CA TYR A 160 0.36 -17.17 1.27
C TYR A 160 -1.15 -17.23 1.56
N SER A 161 -1.90 -18.07 0.85
CA SER A 161 -3.28 -18.35 1.25
C SER A 161 -3.27 -19.29 2.47
N SER A 162 -3.15 -18.71 3.67
CA SER A 162 -3.38 -19.40 4.94
C SER A 162 -4.89 -19.55 5.16
N SER A 163 -5.52 -20.44 4.41
CA SER A 163 -6.82 -21.00 4.77
C SER A 163 -6.64 -22.50 5.01
N PRO A 164 -7.04 -23.06 6.17
CA PRO A 164 -6.99 -24.49 6.37
C PRO A 164 -7.99 -25.14 5.40
N VAL A 165 -7.49 -26.04 4.55
CA VAL A 165 -8.37 -26.95 3.81
C VAL A 165 -8.83 -28.00 4.82
N GLU A 166 -9.95 -27.73 5.47
CA GLU A 166 -10.64 -28.68 6.34
C GLU A 166 -11.37 -29.69 5.45
N GLY A 167 -10.62 -30.72 5.01
CA GLY A 167 -11.13 -31.85 4.24
C GLY A 167 -11.82 -32.86 5.16
N GLY A 168 -13.09 -32.60 5.45
CA GLY A 168 -14.01 -33.56 6.07
C GLY A 168 -14.43 -34.68 5.11
N LEU A 169 -14.53 -35.87 5.70
CA LEU A 169 -14.86 -37.17 5.13
C LEU A 169 -16.16 -37.19 4.31
N TRP A 170 -16.08 -37.69 3.07
CA TRP A 170 -17.09 -38.52 2.39
C TRP A 170 -16.36 -39.54 1.51
#